data_AF-A0A8H3EPQ3-F1
#
_entry.id   AF-A0A8H3EPQ3-F1
#
_cell.length_a   1.000
_cell.length_b   1.000
_cell.length_c   1.000
_cell.angle_alpha   90.00
_cell.angle_beta   90.00
_cell.angle_gamma   90.00
#
_symmetry.space_group_name_H-M   'P 1'
#
loop_
_entity.id
_entity.type
_entity.pdbx_description
1 polymer ?
#
loop_
_entity_poly.entity_id
_entity_poly.type
_entity_poly.pdbx_seq_one_letter_code
_entity_poly.pdbx_strand_id
1 'polypeptide(L)'
;MSTSPPPSKRGLAWPVSNQEPTHLFTRPGNKISWLYNWSPSATTPHSSSIAFIPMQWNHIDMDNLPSKLASSNSTTILGFNEPELASQSNMAVSLAAREWLRVIEPLRKRGLKAGSPGISSAPDGVRWLKDFLAEIRRGGGDVDFYALHWYGEGLGGFYDYIWSTYYQLGADRPVWITEFACTNWNVKQPLGREVVETFCRESCKYLDGLEWVERYAWFGAMRDCGTVGCWARMIDDQGKLTDLGKGYRDG
;
A
#
# COMPACT_ATOMS: atom_id res chain seq x y z
N MET A 1 12.40 17.97 -26.13
CA MET A 1 13.01 16.99 -25.22
C MET A 1 11.91 16.02 -24.82
N SER A 2 12.00 14.75 -25.24
CA SER A 2 11.00 13.75 -24.89
C SER A 2 11.18 13.38 -23.42
N THR A 3 10.38 13.95 -22.54
CA THR A 3 10.31 13.51 -21.14
C THR A 3 9.78 12.09 -21.15
N SER A 4 10.54 11.14 -20.61
CA SER A 4 10.04 9.79 -20.37
C SER A 4 8.70 9.89 -19.62
N PRO A 5 7.68 9.09 -19.97
CA PRO A 5 6.42 9.09 -19.24
C PRO A 5 6.71 8.80 -17.76
N PRO A 6 5.91 9.38 -16.83
CA PRO A 6 6.08 9.13 -15.41
C PRO A 6 6.01 7.62 -15.13
N PRO A 7 6.74 7.13 -14.12
CA PRO A 7 6.65 5.72 -13.73
C PRO A 7 5.19 5.32 -13.48
N SER A 8 4.85 4.09 -13.84
CA SER A 8 3.51 3.55 -13.60
C SER A 8 3.14 3.61 -12.11
N LYS A 9 1.83 3.67 -11.79
CA LYS A 9 1.33 3.76 -10.42
C LYS A 9 1.35 2.41 -9.67
N ARG A 10 1.45 1.29 -10.40
CA ARG A 10 1.27 -0.06 -9.82
C ARG A 10 2.46 -0.50 -9.01
N GLY A 11 2.17 -0.95 -7.79
CA GLY A 11 3.13 -1.54 -6.87
C GLY A 11 2.81 -2.99 -6.51
N LEU A 12 3.74 -3.63 -5.82
CA LEU A 12 3.56 -4.97 -5.26
C LEU A 12 3.56 -4.90 -3.73
N ALA A 13 2.49 -5.41 -3.12
CA ALA A 13 2.45 -5.77 -1.72
C ALA A 13 3.15 -7.14 -1.57
N TRP A 14 4.44 -7.13 -1.22
CA TRP A 14 5.37 -8.25 -1.36
C TRP A 14 5.77 -8.82 0.02
N PRO A 15 5.16 -9.90 0.51
CA PRO A 15 5.39 -10.36 1.88
C PRO A 15 6.87 -10.67 2.16
N VAL A 16 7.34 -10.40 3.37
CA VAL A 16 8.72 -10.75 3.78
C VAL A 16 9.03 -12.24 3.64
N SER A 17 8.00 -13.09 3.77
CA SER A 17 8.07 -14.55 3.62
C SER A 17 8.09 -15.01 2.15
N ASN A 18 7.87 -14.10 1.20
CA ASN A 18 7.82 -14.45 -0.20
C ASN A 18 9.23 -14.77 -0.72
N GLN A 19 9.42 -16.00 -1.20
CA GLN A 19 10.69 -16.50 -1.73
C GLN A 19 10.80 -16.37 -3.24
N GLU A 20 9.73 -15.92 -3.91
CA GLU A 20 9.73 -15.77 -5.35
C GLU A 20 10.68 -14.65 -5.79
N PRO A 21 11.20 -14.70 -7.01
CA PRO A 21 11.99 -13.60 -7.51
C PRO A 21 11.08 -12.47 -8.02
N THR A 22 11.37 -11.24 -7.61
CA THR A 22 10.64 -10.05 -8.07
C THR A 22 10.72 -9.84 -9.60
N HIS A 23 11.71 -10.44 -10.27
CA HIS A 23 11.84 -10.34 -11.73
C HIS A 23 10.69 -11.00 -12.50
N LEU A 24 9.87 -11.85 -11.87
CA LEU A 24 8.61 -12.35 -12.47
C LEU A 24 7.72 -11.20 -12.94
N PHE A 25 7.77 -10.07 -12.21
CA PHE A 25 7.02 -8.87 -12.48
C PHE A 25 7.74 -7.86 -13.38
N THR A 26 8.97 -8.15 -13.81
CA THR A 26 9.73 -7.27 -14.69
C THR A 26 9.79 -7.82 -16.11
N ARG A 27 9.33 -7.04 -17.08
CA ARG A 27 9.54 -7.27 -18.52
C ARG A 27 9.45 -5.94 -19.28
N PRO A 28 9.94 -5.84 -20.54
CA PRO A 28 9.73 -4.64 -21.34
C PRO A 28 8.25 -4.26 -21.40
N GLY A 29 7.94 -3.00 -21.08
CA GLY A 29 6.57 -2.46 -21.10
C GLY A 29 5.70 -2.79 -19.88
N ASN A 30 6.21 -3.46 -18.85
CA ASN A 30 5.45 -3.73 -17.63
C ASN A 30 5.04 -2.44 -16.88
N LYS A 31 4.02 -2.56 -16.03
CA LYS A 31 3.43 -1.47 -15.24
C LYS A 31 3.89 -1.45 -13.78
N ILE A 32 4.81 -2.29 -13.36
CA ILE A 32 5.25 -2.34 -11.96
C ILE A 32 6.42 -1.38 -11.77
N SER A 33 6.33 -0.47 -10.79
CA SER A 33 7.38 0.53 -10.53
C SER A 33 7.87 0.56 -9.09
N TRP A 34 7.13 -0.04 -8.16
CA TRP A 34 7.50 -0.05 -6.75
C TRP A 34 7.02 -1.33 -6.04
N LEU A 35 7.59 -1.61 -4.88
CA LEU A 35 7.10 -2.63 -3.98
C LEU A 35 7.34 -2.21 -2.53
N TYR A 36 6.59 -2.80 -1.61
CA TYR A 36 6.82 -2.74 -0.18
C TYR A 36 6.54 -4.11 0.45
N ASN A 37 7.01 -4.34 1.67
CA ASN A 37 6.93 -5.65 2.32
C ASN A 37 6.52 -5.57 3.79
N TRP A 38 5.78 -4.52 4.19
CA TRP A 38 5.42 -4.27 5.60
C TRP A 38 6.61 -4.17 6.57
N SER A 39 7.81 -3.87 6.05
CA SER A 39 9.03 -3.77 6.84
C SER A 39 9.82 -2.51 6.49
N PRO A 40 10.58 -1.95 7.44
CA PRO A 40 11.48 -0.83 7.19
C PRO A 40 12.72 -1.23 6.36
N SER A 41 12.92 -2.53 6.11
CA SER A 41 14.04 -3.07 5.35
C SER A 41 13.57 -4.01 4.24
N ALA A 42 14.22 -3.91 3.08
CA ALA A 42 14.02 -4.86 2.00
C ALA A 42 14.52 -6.25 2.44
N THR A 43 13.69 -7.28 2.25
CA THR A 43 14.02 -8.67 2.60
C THR A 43 14.37 -9.52 1.39
N THR A 44 14.12 -9.01 0.17
CA THR A 44 14.39 -9.70 -1.08
C THR A 44 15.17 -8.79 -2.03
N PRO A 45 16.19 -9.35 -2.74
CA PRO A 45 16.79 -8.66 -3.86
C PRO A 45 15.71 -8.27 -4.88
N HIS A 46 15.73 -7.02 -5.31
CA HIS A 46 14.79 -6.49 -6.28
C HIS A 46 15.54 -5.82 -7.43
N SER A 47 14.90 -5.81 -8.61
CA SER A 47 15.42 -5.09 -9.76
C SER A 47 15.52 -3.61 -9.44
N SER A 48 16.56 -2.93 -9.94
CA SER A 48 16.65 -1.47 -9.88
C SER A 48 15.50 -0.74 -10.58
N SER A 49 14.74 -1.43 -11.41
CA SER A 49 13.51 -0.91 -12.05
C SER A 49 12.29 -0.87 -11.13
N ILE A 50 12.33 -1.54 -9.96
CA ILE A 50 11.25 -1.54 -8.97
C ILE A 50 11.78 -0.91 -7.68
N ALA A 51 11.29 0.27 -7.34
CA ALA A 51 11.70 0.97 -6.12
C ALA A 51 11.15 0.27 -4.86
N PHE A 52 12.02 -0.03 -3.90
CA PHE A 52 11.57 -0.45 -2.56
C PHE A 52 11.11 0.76 -1.74
N ILE A 53 9.90 0.65 -1.18
CA ILE A 53 9.34 1.63 -0.24
C ILE A 53 9.28 1.00 1.15
N PRO A 54 10.12 1.43 2.10
CA PRO A 54 10.07 1.01 3.48
C PRO A 54 8.72 1.32 4.13
N MET A 55 8.29 0.47 5.06
CA MET A 55 7.14 0.70 5.91
C MET A 55 7.52 0.55 7.38
N GLN A 56 7.15 1.52 8.21
CA GLN A 56 7.20 1.34 9.65
C GLN A 56 5.85 0.83 10.13
N TRP A 57 5.71 -0.50 10.26
CA TRP A 57 4.41 -1.15 10.47
C TRP A 57 3.69 -0.72 11.77
N ASN A 58 4.44 -0.50 12.86
CA ASN A 58 3.91 -0.04 14.16
C ASN A 58 4.96 0.80 14.92
N HIS A 59 4.78 1.03 16.23
CA HIS A 59 5.74 1.77 17.07
C HIS A 59 6.98 0.98 17.52
N ILE A 60 7.12 -0.28 17.12
CA ILE A 60 8.25 -1.11 17.56
C ILE A 60 9.51 -0.71 16.82
N ASP A 61 10.61 -0.56 17.56
CA ASP A 61 11.94 -0.30 17.02
C ASP A 61 12.08 1.04 16.24
N MET A 62 11.29 2.05 16.63
CA MET A 62 11.31 3.40 16.03
C MET A 62 12.70 4.06 16.08
N ASP A 63 13.51 3.77 17.10
CA ASP A 63 14.84 4.38 17.25
C ASP A 63 15.82 3.93 16.16
N ASN A 64 15.63 2.73 15.62
CA ASN A 64 16.45 2.22 14.52
C ASN A 64 15.91 2.59 13.13
N LEU A 65 14.72 3.18 13.03
CA LEU A 65 14.10 3.56 11.75
C LEU A 65 15.01 4.47 10.90
N PRO A 66 15.67 5.54 11.43
CA PRO A 66 16.56 6.37 10.63
C PRO A 66 17.69 5.58 9.95
N SER A 67 18.31 4.64 10.67
CA SER A 67 19.39 3.79 10.14
C SER A 67 18.90 2.81 9.08
N LYS A 68 17.69 2.25 9.27
CA LYS A 68 17.07 1.36 8.28
C LYS A 68 16.71 2.10 7.00
N LEU A 69 16.14 3.31 7.11
CA LEU A 69 15.84 4.16 5.97
C LEU A 69 17.10 4.56 5.20
N ALA A 70 18.16 4.96 5.90
CA ALA A 70 19.45 5.25 5.28
C ALA A 70 19.99 4.05 4.49
N SER A 71 19.81 2.83 5.00
CA SER A 71 20.23 1.60 4.32
C SER A 71 19.36 1.23 3.11
N SER A 72 18.08 1.64 3.11
CA SER A 72 17.15 1.37 2.02
C SER A 72 17.38 2.25 0.77
N ASN A 73 18.09 3.38 0.91
CA ASN A 73 18.21 4.44 -0.09
C ASN A 73 16.86 4.97 -0.60
N SER A 74 15.76 4.76 0.14
CA SER A 74 14.44 5.26 -0.22
C SER A 74 14.24 6.69 0.26
N THR A 75 13.64 7.52 -0.60
CA THR A 75 13.23 8.90 -0.27
C THR A 75 11.76 8.97 0.17
N THR A 76 11.10 7.83 0.33
CA THR A 76 9.69 7.73 0.73
C THR A 76 9.48 6.62 1.75
N ILE A 77 8.59 6.82 2.72
CA ILE A 77 8.19 5.80 3.70
C ILE A 77 6.66 5.67 3.78
N LEU A 78 6.17 4.46 4.03
CA LEU A 78 4.80 4.19 4.46
C LEU A 78 4.69 4.18 5.99
N GLY A 79 3.65 4.82 6.52
CA GLY A 79 3.37 4.88 7.96
C GLY A 79 2.83 3.56 8.54
N PHE A 80 2.27 3.65 9.74
CA PHE A 80 1.75 2.50 10.50
C PHE A 80 0.61 1.77 9.77
N ASN A 81 0.52 0.45 9.94
CA ASN A 81 -0.44 -0.42 9.24
C ASN A 81 -1.70 -0.66 10.05
N GLU A 82 -2.83 -0.12 9.60
CA GLU A 82 -4.16 -0.30 10.20
C GLU A 82 -4.14 -0.13 11.73
N PRO A 83 -3.63 1.01 12.25
CA PRO A 83 -3.47 1.23 13.68
C PRO A 83 -4.80 1.23 14.45
N GLU A 84 -5.92 1.46 13.77
CA GLU A 84 -7.25 1.38 14.35
C GLU A 84 -7.72 -0.06 14.59
N LEU A 85 -7.10 -1.07 13.96
CA LEU A 85 -7.50 -2.46 14.08
C LEU A 85 -6.68 -3.20 15.14
N ALA A 86 -7.38 -3.85 16.08
CA ALA A 86 -6.77 -4.63 17.15
C ALA A 86 -5.95 -5.83 16.65
N SER A 87 -6.28 -6.35 15.47
CA SER A 87 -5.58 -7.46 14.82
C SER A 87 -4.33 -7.04 14.02
N GLN A 88 -4.05 -5.74 13.93
CA GLN A 88 -2.98 -5.16 13.12
C GLN A 88 -2.02 -4.39 14.03
N SER A 89 -1.56 -3.19 13.64
CA SER A 89 -0.59 -2.47 14.46
C SER A 89 -1.15 -2.01 15.80
N ASN A 90 -2.48 -1.89 15.92
CA ASN A 90 -3.22 -1.66 17.16
C ASN A 90 -2.60 -0.53 18.02
N MET A 91 -2.68 0.69 17.50
CA MET A 91 -2.06 1.86 18.12
C MET A 91 -3.12 2.90 18.45
N ALA A 92 -3.13 3.35 19.71
CA ALA A 92 -3.86 4.55 20.07
C ALA A 92 -3.30 5.77 19.30
N VAL A 93 -4.19 6.69 18.92
CA VAL A 93 -3.82 7.92 18.20
C VAL A 93 -2.68 8.67 18.90
N SER A 94 -2.74 8.79 20.22
CA SER A 94 -1.73 9.52 21.00
C SER A 94 -0.37 8.82 21.11
N LEU A 95 -0.32 7.49 20.92
CA LEU A 95 0.94 6.77 20.79
C LEU A 95 1.52 6.99 19.39
N ALA A 96 0.70 6.82 18.35
CA ALA A 96 1.10 7.01 16.97
C ALA A 96 1.61 8.43 16.70
N ALA A 97 0.89 9.46 17.17
CA ALA A 97 1.26 10.85 16.98
C ALA A 97 2.57 11.21 17.69
N ARG A 98 2.77 10.71 18.92
CA ARG A 98 4.03 10.88 19.68
C ARG A 98 5.22 10.30 18.92
N GLU A 99 5.12 9.05 18.46
CA GLU A 99 6.21 8.39 17.74
C GLU A 99 6.45 9.03 16.37
N TRP A 100 5.40 9.45 15.68
CA TRP A 100 5.51 10.20 14.43
C TRP A 100 6.30 11.49 14.62
N LEU A 101 5.90 12.33 15.59
CA LEU A 101 6.55 13.60 15.88
C LEU A 101 7.99 13.43 16.37
N ARG A 102 8.27 12.33 17.08
CA ARG A 102 9.60 12.04 17.64
C ARG A 102 10.59 11.57 16.57
N VAL A 103 10.15 10.77 15.60
CA VAL A 103 11.06 10.07 14.66
C VAL A 103 10.77 10.38 13.20
N ILE A 104 9.53 10.24 12.73
CA ILE A 104 9.21 10.41 11.30
C ILE A 104 9.23 11.88 10.89
N GLU A 105 8.67 12.78 11.70
CA GLU A 105 8.61 14.21 11.38
C GLU A 105 9.99 14.87 11.23
N PRO A 106 11.00 14.62 12.09
CA PRO A 106 12.37 15.11 11.87
C PRO A 106 12.98 14.61 10.55
N LEU A 107 12.65 13.39 10.12
CA LEU A 107 13.10 12.86 8.84
C LEU A 107 12.38 13.53 7.66
N ARG A 108 11.07 13.81 7.81
CA ARG A 108 10.31 14.60 6.81
C ARG A 108 10.89 16.00 6.63
N LYS A 109 11.23 16.67 7.72
CA LYS A 109 11.92 17.98 7.69
C LYS A 109 13.29 17.94 7.00
N ARG A 110 13.87 16.75 6.82
CA ARG A 110 15.11 16.49 6.08
C ARG A 110 14.88 15.98 4.65
N GLY A 111 13.64 16.01 4.16
CA GLY A 111 13.28 15.67 2.78
C GLY A 111 12.73 14.26 2.57
N LEU A 112 12.47 13.49 3.62
CA LEU A 112 11.75 12.21 3.49
C LEU A 112 10.27 12.48 3.18
N LYS A 113 9.74 11.89 2.11
CA LYS A 113 8.28 11.86 1.87
C LYS A 113 7.65 10.78 2.75
N ALA A 114 6.61 11.07 3.51
CA ALA A 114 5.97 10.09 4.38
C ALA A 114 4.46 10.02 4.15
N GLY A 115 3.96 8.80 3.97
CA GLY A 115 2.53 8.52 3.92
C GLY A 115 1.93 8.48 5.31
N SER A 116 0.66 8.88 5.43
CA SER A 116 -0.10 8.64 6.65
C SER A 116 -0.07 7.16 7.06
N PRO A 117 -0.48 6.83 8.30
CA PRO A 117 -0.88 5.47 8.60
C PRO A 117 -1.90 4.97 7.57
N GLY A 118 -1.71 3.74 7.10
CA GLY A 118 -2.58 3.07 6.15
C GLY A 118 -3.81 2.55 6.86
N ILE A 119 -4.96 3.19 6.67
CA ILE A 119 -6.20 2.80 7.36
C ILE A 119 -6.99 1.75 6.57
N SER A 120 -7.64 0.85 7.28
CA SER A 120 -8.62 -0.06 6.71
C SER A 120 -9.90 0.67 6.31
N SER A 121 -10.74 0.00 5.53
CA SER A 121 -12.10 0.46 5.21
C SER A 121 -13.13 0.18 6.32
N ALA A 122 -12.68 -0.16 7.54
CA ALA A 122 -13.56 -0.31 8.69
C ALA A 122 -14.11 1.06 9.15
N PRO A 123 -15.26 1.11 9.86
CA PRO A 123 -15.92 2.37 10.24
C PRO A 123 -15.03 3.38 10.98
N ASP A 124 -14.04 2.88 11.73
CA ASP A 124 -13.18 3.71 12.57
C ASP A 124 -11.94 4.26 11.86
N GLY A 125 -11.58 3.75 10.68
CA GLY A 125 -10.34 4.11 9.98
C GLY A 125 -10.24 5.60 9.70
N VAL A 126 -11.26 6.18 9.04
CA VAL A 126 -11.27 7.60 8.69
C VAL A 126 -11.24 8.49 9.94
N ARG A 127 -11.98 8.13 10.99
CA ARG A 127 -11.99 8.87 12.25
C ARG A 127 -10.61 8.84 12.91
N TRP A 128 -10.02 7.66 13.05
CA TRP A 128 -8.69 7.47 13.64
C TRP A 128 -7.65 8.31 12.91
N LEU A 129 -7.67 8.31 11.56
CA LEU A 129 -6.71 9.07 10.78
C LEU A 129 -6.91 10.59 10.93
N LYS A 130 -8.16 11.08 10.98
CA LYS A 130 -8.43 12.50 11.22
C LYS A 130 -7.92 12.96 12.59
N ASP A 131 -8.12 12.14 13.62
CA ASP A 131 -7.65 12.44 14.98
C ASP A 131 -6.10 12.44 15.03
N PHE A 132 -5.46 11.47 14.38
CA PHE A 132 -4.00 11.43 14.23
C PHE A 132 -3.44 12.65 13.51
N LEU A 133 -4.02 13.03 12.37
CA LEU A 133 -3.61 14.21 11.61
C LEU A 133 -3.77 15.48 12.45
N ALA A 134 -4.86 15.63 13.19
CA ALA A 134 -5.06 16.76 14.08
C ALA A 134 -4.00 16.81 15.19
N GLU A 135 -3.66 15.66 15.79
CA GLU A 135 -2.66 15.59 16.87
C GLU A 135 -1.25 15.92 16.37
N ILE A 136 -0.80 15.34 15.25
CA ILE A 136 0.54 15.67 14.72
C ILE A 136 0.62 17.13 14.26
N ARG A 137 -0.45 17.70 13.69
CA ARG A 137 -0.48 19.11 13.24
C ARG A 137 -0.39 20.07 14.42
N ARG A 138 -1.00 19.75 15.55
CA ARG A 138 -0.80 20.50 16.81
C ARG A 138 0.65 20.45 17.31
N GLY A 139 1.36 19.37 17.01
CA GLY A 139 2.80 19.21 17.29
C GLY A 139 3.73 19.78 16.21
N GLY A 140 3.20 20.45 15.18
CA GLY A 140 4.00 21.00 14.08
C GLY A 140 4.55 19.95 13.12
N GLY A 141 3.83 18.83 12.94
CA GLY A 141 4.07 17.82 11.93
C GLY A 141 2.91 17.66 10.94
N ASP A 142 3.10 16.82 9.93
CA ASP A 142 2.11 16.55 8.88
C ASP A 142 2.40 15.22 8.15
N VAL A 143 1.68 14.93 7.06
CA VAL A 143 1.93 13.81 6.13
C VAL A 143 2.05 14.33 4.69
N ASP A 144 2.68 13.60 3.78
CA ASP A 144 2.82 14.03 2.37
C ASP A 144 1.77 13.41 1.43
N PHE A 145 1.16 12.29 1.85
CA PHE A 145 0.08 11.62 1.12
C PHE A 145 -0.76 10.79 2.09
N TYR A 146 -1.99 10.46 1.70
CA TYR A 146 -2.85 9.55 2.46
C TYR A 146 -2.66 8.11 1.99
N ALA A 147 -2.53 7.18 2.93
CA ALA A 147 -2.46 5.74 2.66
C ALA A 147 -3.80 5.08 3.03
N LEU A 148 -4.39 4.34 2.08
CA LEU A 148 -5.70 3.72 2.23
C LEU A 148 -5.64 2.23 1.87
N HIS A 149 -6.35 1.41 2.64
CA HIS A 149 -6.60 0.02 2.33
C HIS A 149 -8.08 -0.22 2.02
N TRP A 150 -8.37 -1.18 1.15
CA TRP A 150 -9.74 -1.61 0.88
C TRP A 150 -9.84 -3.09 0.51
N TYR A 151 -10.74 -3.79 1.17
CA TYR A 151 -11.05 -5.18 0.86
C TYR A 151 -12.56 -5.37 0.89
N GLY A 152 -13.12 -5.89 -0.19
CA GLY A 152 -14.56 -6.10 -0.28
C GLY A 152 -15.00 -6.54 -1.66
N GLU A 153 -16.28 -6.35 -1.95
CA GLU A 153 -16.89 -6.77 -3.21
C GLU A 153 -17.38 -5.56 -4.02
N GLY A 154 -17.23 -5.66 -5.35
CA GLY A 154 -17.84 -4.72 -6.29
C GLY A 154 -17.07 -3.41 -6.47
N LEU A 155 -16.95 -2.98 -7.74
CA LEU A 155 -16.26 -1.73 -8.10
C LEU A 155 -16.93 -0.49 -7.50
N GLY A 156 -18.27 -0.47 -7.41
CA GLY A 156 -19.01 0.65 -6.82
C GLY A 156 -18.60 0.92 -5.38
N GLY A 157 -18.58 -0.12 -4.53
CA GLY A 157 -18.17 0.03 -3.13
C GLY A 157 -16.72 0.48 -2.97
N PHE A 158 -15.81 0.00 -3.84
CA PHE A 158 -14.44 0.48 -3.86
C PHE A 158 -14.34 1.95 -4.25
N TYR A 159 -15.01 2.36 -5.33
CA TYR A 159 -14.98 3.74 -5.84
C TYR A 159 -15.62 4.72 -4.84
N ASP A 160 -16.76 4.36 -4.27
CA ASP A 160 -17.44 5.16 -3.25
C ASP A 160 -16.54 5.35 -2.03
N TYR A 161 -15.87 4.29 -1.57
CA TYR A 161 -14.94 4.36 -0.44
C TYR A 161 -13.77 5.31 -0.71
N ILE A 162 -13.05 5.15 -1.83
CA ILE A 162 -11.85 5.96 -2.09
C ILE A 162 -12.20 7.44 -2.27
N TRP A 163 -13.30 7.77 -2.95
CA TRP A 163 -13.74 9.15 -3.11
C TRP A 163 -14.26 9.75 -1.82
N SER A 164 -15.11 9.03 -1.10
CA SER A 164 -15.64 9.48 0.19
C SER A 164 -14.51 9.75 1.18
N THR A 165 -13.56 8.82 1.30
CA THR A 165 -12.42 8.96 2.20
C THR A 165 -11.53 10.13 1.80
N TYR A 166 -11.25 10.30 0.49
CA TYR A 166 -10.45 11.41 -0.01
C TYR A 166 -11.02 12.78 0.38
N TYR A 167 -12.32 12.98 0.18
CA TYR A 167 -12.98 14.23 0.58
C TYR A 167 -13.09 14.40 2.10
N GLN A 168 -13.30 13.31 2.86
CA GLN A 168 -13.39 13.38 4.32
C GLN A 168 -12.06 13.73 5.00
N LEU A 169 -10.94 13.33 4.42
CA LEU A 169 -9.59 13.67 4.89
C LEU A 169 -9.14 15.06 4.43
N GLY A 170 -9.74 15.57 3.36
CA GLY A 170 -9.34 16.80 2.67
C GLY A 170 -8.76 16.47 1.31
N ALA A 171 -9.32 17.05 0.25
CA ALA A 171 -8.86 16.81 -1.12
C ALA A 171 -7.63 17.65 -1.50
N ASP A 172 -6.62 17.68 -0.61
CA ASP A 172 -5.44 18.55 -0.70
C ASP A 172 -4.13 17.80 -0.98
N ARG A 173 -4.15 16.46 -0.93
CA ARG A 173 -2.95 15.61 -1.03
C ARG A 173 -3.16 14.44 -1.98
N PRO A 174 -2.10 13.88 -2.57
CA PRO A 174 -2.22 12.62 -3.29
C PRO A 174 -2.55 11.46 -2.35
N VAL A 175 -3.08 10.39 -2.93
CA VAL A 175 -3.45 9.15 -2.26
C VAL A 175 -2.61 7.99 -2.79
N TRP A 176 -2.18 7.13 -1.87
CA TRP A 176 -1.63 5.82 -2.15
C TRP A 176 -2.58 4.75 -1.63
N ILE A 177 -3.08 3.89 -2.52
CA ILE A 177 -3.92 2.75 -2.12
C ILE A 177 -2.99 1.56 -1.91
N THR A 178 -2.41 1.47 -0.72
CA THR A 178 -1.30 0.56 -0.43
C THR A 178 -1.73 -0.89 -0.33
N GLU A 179 -3.01 -1.16 -0.12
CA GLU A 179 -3.59 -2.50 -0.19
C GLU A 179 -4.99 -2.45 -0.77
N PHE A 180 -5.27 -3.29 -1.76
CA PHE A 180 -6.65 -3.60 -2.10
C PHE A 180 -6.81 -4.96 -2.79
N ALA A 181 -7.95 -5.60 -2.56
CA ALA A 181 -8.35 -6.81 -3.26
C ALA A 181 -9.88 -7.04 -3.24
N CYS A 182 -10.37 -7.83 -4.20
CA CYS A 182 -11.76 -8.27 -4.24
C CYS A 182 -11.94 -9.53 -3.38
N THR A 183 -12.71 -9.45 -2.30
CA THR A 183 -12.87 -10.56 -1.36
C THR A 183 -14.20 -10.52 -0.61
N ASN A 184 -14.70 -11.71 -0.27
CA ASN A 184 -15.81 -11.93 0.65
C ASN A 184 -15.33 -12.55 1.99
N TRP A 185 -14.02 -12.66 2.19
CA TRP A 185 -13.37 -13.26 3.35
C TRP A 185 -13.69 -14.74 3.62
N ASN A 186 -14.34 -15.43 2.67
CA ASN A 186 -14.79 -16.81 2.84
C ASN A 186 -13.91 -17.79 2.06
N VAL A 187 -12.94 -18.41 2.75
CA VAL A 187 -12.02 -19.39 2.14
C VAL A 187 -12.75 -20.65 1.63
N LYS A 188 -13.89 -21.03 2.24
CA LYS A 188 -14.65 -22.23 1.85
C LYS A 188 -15.51 -21.99 0.61
N GLN A 189 -15.96 -20.76 0.42
CA GLN A 189 -16.76 -20.32 -0.72
C GLN A 189 -16.23 -18.98 -1.23
N PRO A 190 -15.02 -18.97 -1.82
CA PRO A 190 -14.41 -17.74 -2.30
C PRO A 190 -15.21 -17.20 -3.48
N LEU A 191 -15.03 -15.90 -3.75
CA LEU A 191 -15.54 -15.28 -4.97
C LEU A 191 -15.07 -16.04 -6.22
N GLY A 192 -15.89 -16.04 -7.27
CA GLY A 192 -15.51 -16.64 -8.53
C GLY A 192 -14.29 -15.94 -9.16
N ARG A 193 -13.44 -16.72 -9.84
CA ARG A 193 -12.23 -16.22 -10.51
C ARG A 193 -12.48 -15.00 -11.38
N GLU A 194 -13.49 -15.07 -12.25
CA GLU A 194 -13.84 -13.98 -13.19
C GLU A 194 -14.24 -12.69 -12.46
N VAL A 195 -14.89 -12.79 -11.29
CA VAL A 195 -15.26 -11.63 -10.47
C VAL A 195 -14.01 -10.93 -9.94
N VAL A 196 -13.05 -11.69 -9.41
CA VAL A 196 -11.80 -11.15 -8.85
C VAL A 196 -10.91 -10.56 -9.95
N GLU A 197 -10.73 -11.28 -11.07
CA GLU A 197 -9.94 -10.83 -12.21
C GLU A 197 -10.54 -9.59 -12.89
N THR A 198 -11.87 -9.54 -13.05
CA THR A 198 -12.57 -8.37 -13.60
C THR A 198 -12.45 -7.17 -12.67
N PHE A 199 -12.65 -7.36 -11.36
CA PHE A 199 -12.47 -6.29 -10.40
C PHE A 199 -11.04 -5.74 -10.46
N CYS A 200 -10.00 -6.60 -10.43
CA CYS A 200 -8.60 -6.19 -10.50
C CYS A 200 -8.33 -5.35 -11.77
N ARG A 201 -8.77 -5.84 -12.94
CA ARG A 201 -8.54 -5.16 -14.22
C ARG A 201 -9.24 -3.80 -14.31
N GLU A 202 -10.53 -3.73 -13.95
CA GLU A 202 -11.31 -2.48 -14.06
C GLU A 202 -10.91 -1.46 -12.99
N SER A 203 -10.60 -1.90 -11.76
CA SER A 203 -10.09 -1.00 -10.73
C SER A 203 -8.74 -0.42 -11.11
N CYS A 204 -7.79 -1.22 -11.62
CA CYS A 204 -6.50 -0.69 -12.09
C CYS A 204 -6.66 0.35 -13.20
N LYS A 205 -7.48 0.04 -14.22
CA LYS A 205 -7.78 0.98 -15.31
C LYS A 205 -8.38 2.30 -14.80
N TYR A 206 -9.26 2.23 -13.79
CA TYR A 206 -9.85 3.40 -13.18
C TYR A 206 -8.83 4.23 -12.39
N LEU A 207 -8.03 3.58 -11.53
CA LEU A 207 -6.99 4.24 -10.72
C LEU A 207 -5.89 4.88 -11.58
N ASP A 208 -5.57 4.29 -12.74
CA ASP A 208 -4.65 4.88 -13.71
C ASP A 208 -5.15 6.25 -14.21
N GLY A 209 -6.47 6.43 -14.34
CA GLY A 209 -7.09 7.69 -14.78
C GLY A 209 -7.29 8.76 -13.69
N LEU A 210 -7.07 8.44 -12.41
CA LEU A 210 -7.28 9.39 -11.31
C LEU A 210 -6.00 10.15 -10.97
N GLU A 211 -5.93 11.45 -11.26
CA GLU A 211 -4.73 12.26 -11.02
C GLU A 211 -4.30 12.32 -9.53
N TRP A 212 -5.27 12.32 -8.61
CA TRP A 212 -5.02 12.36 -7.18
C TRP A 212 -4.56 11.01 -6.61
N VAL A 213 -4.67 9.90 -7.37
CA VAL A 213 -4.06 8.62 -7.00
C VAL A 213 -2.65 8.56 -7.59
N GLU A 214 -1.64 8.60 -6.73
CA GLU A 214 -0.24 8.56 -7.14
C GLU A 214 0.26 7.11 -7.25
N ARG A 215 -0.18 6.22 -6.36
CA ARG A 215 0.24 4.81 -6.34
C ARG A 215 -0.85 3.89 -5.84
N TYR A 216 -0.81 2.63 -6.26
CA TYR A 216 -1.66 1.59 -5.70
C TYR A 216 -0.99 0.21 -5.76
N ALA A 217 -1.33 -0.68 -4.84
CA ALA A 217 -0.81 -2.05 -4.81
C ALA A 217 -1.93 -3.06 -4.54
N TRP A 218 -2.16 -3.96 -5.50
CA TRP A 218 -3.05 -5.11 -5.29
C TRP A 218 -2.44 -6.07 -4.27
N PHE A 219 -3.25 -6.50 -3.31
CA PHE A 219 -2.84 -7.53 -2.36
C PHE A 219 -2.93 -8.90 -3.02
N GLY A 220 -1.78 -9.39 -3.52
CA GLY A 220 -1.74 -10.70 -4.16
C GLY A 220 -0.40 -11.13 -4.74
N ALA A 221 0.69 -10.38 -4.57
CA ALA A 221 2.01 -10.76 -5.08
C ALA A 221 2.67 -11.88 -4.24
N MET A 222 2.00 -13.03 -4.17
CA MET A 222 2.33 -14.20 -3.35
C MET A 222 1.54 -15.42 -3.85
N ARG A 223 1.89 -16.62 -3.37
CA ARG A 223 1.21 -17.89 -3.75
C ARG A 223 -0.09 -18.14 -2.99
N ASP A 224 -0.14 -17.69 -1.74
CA ASP A 224 -1.28 -17.86 -0.84
C ASP A 224 -1.70 -16.51 -0.28
N CYS A 225 -2.95 -16.13 -0.53
CA CYS A 225 -3.54 -14.88 -0.05
C CYS A 225 -4.43 -15.10 1.20
N GLY A 226 -4.40 -16.30 1.78
CA GLY A 226 -5.14 -16.65 3.00
C GLY A 226 -6.63 -16.36 2.85
N THR A 227 -7.18 -15.59 3.79
CA THR A 227 -8.60 -15.25 3.85
C THR A 227 -9.07 -14.32 2.74
N VAL A 228 -8.17 -13.63 2.04
CA VAL A 228 -8.53 -12.77 0.90
C VAL A 228 -9.09 -13.62 -0.26
N GLY A 229 -8.68 -14.88 -0.37
CA GLY A 229 -9.21 -15.84 -1.33
C GLY A 229 -8.20 -16.21 -2.42
N CYS A 230 -8.29 -17.46 -2.90
CA CYS A 230 -7.28 -18.06 -3.75
C CYS A 230 -7.11 -17.39 -5.12
N TRP A 231 -8.15 -16.73 -5.65
CA TRP A 231 -8.09 -16.08 -6.96
C TRP A 231 -7.45 -14.69 -6.93
N ALA A 232 -7.18 -14.11 -5.75
CA ALA A 232 -6.44 -12.85 -5.64
C ALA A 232 -4.94 -13.02 -5.89
N ARG A 233 -4.43 -14.27 -5.84
CA ARG A 233 -3.02 -14.58 -5.98
C ARG A 233 -2.50 -14.28 -7.38
N MET A 234 -1.32 -13.66 -7.44
CA MET A 234 -0.59 -13.37 -8.67
C MET A 234 0.42 -14.44 -9.02
N ILE A 235 0.75 -15.34 -8.09
CA ILE A 235 1.74 -16.40 -8.29
C ILE A 235 1.06 -17.75 -8.04
N ASP A 236 1.24 -18.71 -8.94
CA ASP A 236 0.74 -20.06 -8.80
C ASP A 236 1.65 -20.95 -7.93
N ASP A 237 1.21 -22.19 -7.71
CA ASP A 237 1.93 -23.15 -6.86
C ASP A 237 3.27 -23.60 -7.48
N GLN A 238 3.49 -23.31 -8.76
CA GLN A 238 4.72 -23.58 -9.49
C GLN A 238 5.65 -22.37 -9.57
N GLY A 239 5.32 -21.25 -8.89
CA GLY A 239 6.13 -20.03 -8.89
C GLY A 239 6.02 -19.21 -10.18
N LYS A 240 4.98 -19.42 -10.99
CA LYS A 240 4.73 -18.65 -12.21
C LYS A 240 3.61 -17.65 -11.99
N LEU A 241 3.56 -16.59 -12.80
CA LEU A 241 2.44 -15.67 -12.74
C LEU A 241 1.13 -16.34 -13.15
N THR A 242 0.08 -16.13 -12.35
CA THR A 242 -1.31 -16.41 -12.73
C THR A 242 -1.76 -15.46 -13.84
N ASP A 243 -2.92 -15.70 -14.44
CA ASP A 243 -3.45 -14.77 -15.44
C ASP A 243 -3.80 -13.41 -14.82
N LEU A 244 -4.28 -13.37 -13.57
CA LEU A 244 -4.40 -12.13 -12.80
C LEU A 244 -3.04 -11.44 -12.66
N GLY A 245 -1.99 -12.17 -12.26
CA GLY A 245 -0.65 -11.61 -12.10
C GLY A 245 -0.08 -11.03 -13.40
N LYS A 246 -0.27 -11.73 -14.53
CA LYS A 246 0.11 -11.23 -15.87
C LYS A 246 -0.70 -9.99 -16.24
N GLY A 247 -2.01 -10.01 -16.01
CA GLY A 247 -2.91 -8.89 -16.29
C GLY A 247 -2.56 -7.64 -15.49
N TYR A 248 -2.30 -7.78 -14.19
CA TYR A 248 -1.88 -6.69 -13.32
C TYR A 248 -0.52 -6.11 -13.73
N ARG A 249 0.42 -6.96 -14.16
CA ARG A 249 1.74 -6.53 -14.63
C ARG A 249 1.69 -5.80 -15.97
N ASP A 250 0.86 -6.26 -16.91
CA ASP A 250 0.96 -5.88 -18.34
C ASP A 250 -0.17 -4.96 -18.82
N GLY A 251 -1.35 -5.03 -18.20
CA GLY A 251 -2.60 -4.41 -18.69
C GLY A 251 -2.80 -2.95 -18.33
#